data_AF-A0AB74CJT4-F1
#
_entry.id   AF-A0AB74CJT4-F1
#
_cell.length_a   1.000
_cell.length_b   1.000
_cell.length_c   1.000
_cell.angle_alpha   90.00
_cell.angle_beta   90.00
_cell.angle_gamma   90.00
#
_symmetry.space_group_name_H-M   'P 1'
#
loop_
_entity.id
_entity.type
_entity.pdbx_description
1 polymer ?
#
loop_
_entity_poly.entity_id
_entity_poly.type
_entity_poly.pdbx_seq_one_letter_code
_entity_poly.pdbx_strand_id
1 'polypeptide(L)'
;MSLSSSTSDTKSTVAGEERDTEDETKRDSVQHVQATWHMAPELHRMRERDEAGGEKPRKLGIAWQNLTIKGVGGNATFKENVVSQLLPFHKSSNDTQLKTIIQDSYGCVKPGEMLLVLGRPGAGCTTLLSVLANNRQGYEEVTGDVSYGNMSAVEAQQYRGQIIMNSEEEIFFPTLTVEDTIKFAARMKVPYHLPPGITTHEEYVQFYKDFLLRSVGISHTERTKVGDAFIRGVSGGERKRVSILECLTTRASVFCWDNSTRGLDASTALEWIKAIRAMTDVLGLATIVTLYQAGNGIYEHFDKVLVLDEGKQIFYGL
;
A
#
# COMPACT_ATOMS: atom_id res chain seq x y z
N MET A 1 -59.55 22.84 50.30
CA MET A 1 -60.32 22.59 49.06
C MET A 1 -59.49 23.21 47.94
N SER A 2 -58.97 22.55 46.92
CA SER A 2 -59.11 21.22 46.33
C SER A 2 -57.81 20.89 45.56
N LEU A 3 -57.49 19.59 45.44
CA LEU A 3 -56.32 19.01 44.78
C LEU A 3 -56.31 19.19 43.25
N SER A 4 -55.13 19.21 42.62
CA SER A 4 -54.56 18.06 41.85
C SER A 4 -53.39 18.44 40.94
N SER A 5 -52.47 17.48 40.82
CA SER A 5 -51.17 17.44 40.13
C SER A 5 -51.18 17.54 38.60
N SER A 6 -50.06 17.99 38.02
CA SER A 6 -49.45 17.33 36.84
C SER A 6 -47.99 17.75 36.64
N THR A 7 -47.09 16.78 36.78
CA THR A 7 -45.72 16.75 36.26
C THR A 7 -45.75 16.64 34.72
N SER A 8 -44.92 17.39 33.99
CA SER A 8 -44.66 17.13 32.57
C SER A 8 -43.24 17.55 32.15
N ASP A 9 -42.42 16.53 31.94
CA ASP A 9 -41.36 16.32 30.95
C ASP A 9 -40.65 17.49 30.25
N THR A 10 -39.35 17.52 30.50
CA THR A 10 -38.21 17.72 29.60
C THR A 10 -38.50 17.74 28.09
N LYS A 11 -38.01 18.76 27.38
CA LYS A 11 -37.53 18.57 26.00
C LYS A 11 -36.27 19.40 25.72
N SER A 12 -35.19 18.65 25.55
CA SER A 12 -33.89 19.05 25.00
C SER A 12 -34.07 19.69 23.62
N THR A 13 -33.34 20.78 23.34
CA THR A 13 -33.26 21.39 22.00
C THR A 13 -31.84 21.85 21.66
N VAL A 14 -30.81 21.18 22.19
CA VAL A 14 -29.40 21.54 21.93
C VAL A 14 -28.67 20.53 21.03
N ALA A 15 -29.27 19.37 20.72
CA ALA A 15 -28.58 18.29 20.00
C ALA A 15 -28.65 18.37 18.45
N GLY A 16 -29.04 19.51 17.89
CA GLY A 16 -29.27 19.70 16.45
C GLY A 16 -28.16 20.43 15.70
N GLU A 17 -27.53 21.44 16.31
CA GLU A 17 -26.56 22.31 15.62
C GLU A 17 -25.11 21.81 15.73
N GLU A 18 -24.75 21.06 16.77
CA GLU A 18 -23.37 20.58 16.95
C GLU A 18 -22.95 19.48 15.96
N ARG A 19 -23.90 18.68 15.45
CA ARG A 19 -23.61 17.57 14.52
C ARG A 19 -23.33 18.03 13.09
N ASP A 20 -23.96 19.11 12.64
CA ASP A 20 -23.74 19.63 11.29
C ASP A 20 -22.43 20.43 11.23
N THR A 21 -22.05 21.12 12.31
CA THR A 21 -20.78 21.84 12.40
C THR A 21 -19.57 20.92 12.47
N GLU A 22 -19.65 19.74 13.10
CA GLU A 22 -18.55 18.76 13.14
C GLU A 22 -18.33 18.06 11.79
N ASP A 23 -19.38 17.81 11.01
CA ASP A 23 -19.28 17.18 9.68
C ASP A 23 -18.83 18.19 8.61
N GLU A 24 -19.22 19.46 8.73
CA GLU A 24 -18.69 20.55 7.90
C GLU A 24 -17.24 20.89 8.27
N THR A 25 -16.84 20.95 9.54
CA THR A 25 -15.43 21.15 9.92
C THR A 25 -14.56 19.94 9.63
N LYS A 26 -15.08 18.71 9.62
CA LYS A 26 -14.36 17.55 9.07
C LYS A 26 -14.23 17.64 7.55
N ARG A 27 -15.26 18.03 6.82
CA ARG A 27 -15.18 18.21 5.36
C ARG A 27 -14.24 19.35 4.98
N ASP A 28 -14.27 20.45 5.71
CA ASP A 28 -13.39 21.61 5.51
C ASP A 28 -11.96 21.32 5.96
N SER A 29 -11.74 20.55 7.04
CA SER A 29 -10.38 20.13 7.44
C SER A 29 -9.81 19.04 6.52
N VAL A 30 -10.64 18.12 6.01
CA VAL A 30 -10.27 17.16 4.94
C VAL A 30 -9.99 17.89 3.62
N GLN A 31 -10.70 18.97 3.31
CA GLN A 31 -10.40 19.84 2.17
C GLN A 31 -9.14 20.69 2.40
N HIS A 32 -8.84 21.10 3.64
CA HIS A 32 -7.62 21.87 3.96
C HIS A 32 -6.33 21.04 3.96
N VAL A 33 -6.42 19.71 4.15
CA VAL A 33 -5.29 18.75 4.04
C VAL A 33 -5.04 18.33 2.58
N GLN A 34 -5.85 18.79 1.62
CA GLN A 34 -5.53 18.76 0.18
C GLN A 34 -4.42 19.76 -0.15
N ALA A 35 -3.24 19.57 0.42
CA ALA A 35 -2.00 20.02 -0.15
C ALA A 35 -1.84 19.31 -1.50
N THR A 36 -2.45 19.89 -2.54
CA THR A 36 -2.56 19.30 -3.86
C THR A 36 -1.14 19.00 -4.34
N TRP A 37 -0.81 17.72 -4.41
CA TRP A 37 0.43 17.28 -5.03
C TRP A 37 0.51 17.95 -6.41
N HIS A 38 1.63 18.61 -6.71
CA HIS A 38 1.74 19.55 -7.83
C HIS A 38 1.38 18.95 -9.20
N MET A 39 1.43 17.62 -9.33
CA MET A 39 1.05 16.89 -10.55
C MET A 39 -0.39 16.34 -10.55
N ALA A 40 -1.19 16.58 -9.51
CA ALA A 40 -2.58 16.12 -9.46
C ALA A 40 -3.43 16.60 -10.64
N PRO A 41 -3.32 17.86 -11.14
CA PRO A 41 -4.06 18.28 -12.33
C PRO A 41 -3.69 17.49 -13.60
N GLU A 42 -2.42 17.11 -13.74
CA GLU A 42 -1.96 16.28 -14.85
C GLU A 42 -2.52 14.85 -14.72
N LEU A 43 -2.53 14.30 -13.51
CA LEU A 43 -3.10 12.99 -13.22
C LEU A 43 -4.61 12.92 -13.52
N HIS A 44 -5.38 13.97 -13.19
CA HIS A 44 -6.78 14.07 -13.56
C HIS A 44 -6.99 14.01 -15.07
N ARG A 45 -6.23 14.81 -15.83
CA ARG A 45 -6.29 14.80 -17.30
C ARG A 45 -5.89 13.45 -17.89
N MET A 46 -4.89 12.79 -17.32
CA MET A 46 -4.49 11.44 -17.73
C MET A 46 -5.64 10.45 -17.53
N ARG A 47 -6.29 10.47 -16.37
CA ARG A 47 -7.44 9.62 -16.08
C ARG A 47 -8.60 9.89 -17.05
N GLU A 48 -8.97 11.15 -17.26
CA GLU A 48 -10.06 11.54 -18.17
C GLU A 48 -9.77 11.08 -19.61
N ARG A 49 -8.52 11.22 -20.06
CA ARG A 49 -8.08 10.76 -21.38
C ARG A 49 -8.18 9.24 -21.49
N ASP A 50 -7.71 8.50 -20.48
CA ASP A 50 -7.76 7.04 -20.47
C ASP A 50 -9.24 6.55 -20.47
N GLU A 51 -10.12 7.19 -19.70
CA GLU A 51 -11.58 6.93 -19.70
C GLU A 51 -12.23 7.25 -21.06
N ALA A 52 -11.84 8.34 -21.72
CA ALA A 52 -12.29 8.68 -23.07
C ALA A 52 -11.79 7.66 -24.12
N GLY A 53 -10.67 6.98 -23.86
CA GLY A 53 -10.17 5.85 -24.64
C GLY A 53 -10.91 4.53 -24.40
N GLY A 54 -11.91 4.53 -23.52
CA GLY A 54 -12.70 3.34 -23.16
C GLY A 54 -12.11 2.52 -22.02
N GLU A 55 -11.06 3.00 -21.35
CA GLU A 55 -10.52 2.33 -20.16
C GLU A 55 -11.47 2.53 -18.97
N LYS A 56 -11.88 1.42 -18.35
CA LYS A 56 -12.74 1.48 -17.16
C LYS A 56 -11.89 1.71 -15.90
N PRO A 57 -12.40 2.48 -14.93
CA PRO A 57 -11.71 2.68 -13.66
C PRO A 57 -11.57 1.34 -12.93
N ARG A 58 -10.34 1.03 -12.52
CA ARG A 58 -10.00 -0.20 -11.83
C ARG A 58 -9.99 0.06 -10.33
N LYS A 59 -11.16 -0.08 -9.72
CA LYS A 59 -11.39 0.18 -8.30
C LYS A 59 -11.60 -1.14 -7.58
N LEU A 60 -10.65 -1.51 -6.72
CA LEU A 60 -10.69 -2.76 -5.98
C LEU A 60 -10.43 -2.48 -4.51
N GLY A 61 -11.39 -2.82 -3.65
CA GLY A 61 -11.21 -2.79 -2.21
C GLY A 61 -10.72 -4.12 -1.69
N ILE A 62 -10.14 -4.12 -0.50
CA ILE A 62 -9.75 -5.33 0.24
C ILE A 62 -10.52 -5.38 1.54
N ALA A 63 -11.04 -6.55 1.91
CA ALA A 63 -11.56 -6.82 3.24
C ALA A 63 -11.06 -8.16 3.74
N TRP A 64 -10.76 -8.26 5.02
CA TRP A 64 -10.34 -9.50 5.66
C TRP A 64 -11.02 -9.69 7.01
N GLN A 65 -11.24 -10.96 7.36
CA GLN A 65 -11.94 -11.37 8.57
C GLN A 65 -11.30 -12.62 9.15
N ASN A 66 -11.15 -12.66 10.49
CA ASN A 66 -10.55 -13.79 11.20
C ASN A 66 -9.17 -14.20 10.64
N LEU A 67 -8.40 -13.23 10.13
CA LEU A 67 -7.15 -13.53 9.43
C LEU A 67 -6.08 -13.96 10.43
N THR A 68 -5.65 -15.21 10.32
CA THR A 68 -4.55 -15.77 11.12
C THR A 68 -3.48 -16.32 10.19
N ILE A 69 -2.23 -15.95 10.44
CA ILE A 69 -1.07 -16.32 9.62
C ILE A 69 -0.04 -17.01 10.50
N LYS A 70 0.36 -18.22 10.13
CA LYS A 70 1.44 -18.98 10.79
C LYS A 70 2.57 -19.25 9.81
N GLY A 71 3.79 -19.18 10.31
CA GLY A 71 4.99 -19.50 9.55
C GLY A 71 6.04 -20.18 10.41
N VAL A 72 7.08 -20.71 9.76
CA VAL A 72 8.21 -21.31 10.44
C VAL A 72 8.99 -20.22 11.20
N GLY A 73 9.12 -20.38 12.52
CA GLY A 73 9.92 -19.45 13.32
C GLY A 73 11.41 -19.55 12.91
N GLY A 74 12.11 -18.41 12.75
CA GLY A 74 13.52 -18.39 12.33
C GLY A 74 14.50 -19.20 13.21
N ASN A 75 14.12 -19.50 14.46
CA ASN A 75 14.86 -20.39 15.34
C ASN A 75 14.82 -21.87 14.91
N ALA A 76 13.80 -22.29 14.16
CA ALA A 76 13.70 -23.65 13.62
C ALA A 76 14.65 -23.81 12.42
N THR A 77 14.70 -22.83 11.51
CA THR A 77 15.59 -22.83 10.33
C THR A 77 17.07 -22.78 10.72
N PHE A 78 17.42 -22.05 11.79
CA PHE A 78 18.81 -21.99 12.27
C PHE A 78 19.26 -23.32 12.89
N LYS A 79 18.38 -24.00 13.63
CA LYS A 79 18.66 -25.32 14.21
C LYS A 79 18.81 -26.38 13.13
N GLU A 80 18.01 -26.33 12.07
CA GLU A 80 18.15 -27.25 10.94
C GLU A 80 19.51 -27.10 10.26
N ASN A 81 19.94 -25.89 9.93
CA ASN A 81 21.20 -25.69 9.21
C ASN A 81 22.44 -26.13 10.02
N VAL A 82 22.49 -25.83 11.33
CA VAL A 82 23.67 -26.15 12.16
C VAL A 82 23.71 -27.62 12.54
N VAL A 83 22.57 -28.22 12.90
CA VAL A 83 22.52 -29.62 13.35
C VAL A 83 22.61 -30.59 12.16
N SER A 84 21.98 -30.26 11.02
CA SER A 84 22.06 -31.11 9.81
C SER A 84 23.48 -31.16 9.21
N GLN A 85 24.25 -30.08 9.32
CA GLN A 85 25.66 -30.06 8.89
C GLN A 85 26.57 -30.92 9.77
N LEU A 86 26.23 -31.10 11.05
CA LEU A 86 27.05 -31.85 12.01
C LEU A 86 26.65 -33.33 12.15
N LEU A 87 25.41 -33.70 11.82
CA LEU A 87 24.91 -35.08 11.97
C LEU A 87 24.03 -35.51 10.78
N PRO A 88 24.63 -35.94 9.64
CA PRO A 88 23.89 -36.28 8.42
C PRO A 88 23.01 -37.54 8.51
N PHE A 89 23.13 -38.34 9.58
CA PHE A 89 22.38 -39.58 9.78
C PHE A 89 21.30 -39.51 10.87
N HIS A 90 21.13 -38.35 11.52
CA HIS A 90 20.04 -38.14 12.48
C HIS A 90 18.89 -37.41 11.78
N LYS A 91 17.97 -38.20 11.19
CA LYS A 91 16.70 -37.68 10.67
C LYS A 91 15.79 -37.38 11.87
N SER A 92 16.05 -36.27 12.56
CA SER A 92 15.14 -35.77 13.58
C SER A 92 13.84 -35.42 12.90
N SER A 93 12.75 -36.09 13.29
CA SER A 93 11.38 -35.65 13.03
C SER A 93 11.17 -34.34 13.79
N ASN A 94 11.72 -33.23 13.28
CA ASN A 94 11.56 -31.93 13.90
C ASN A 94 10.15 -31.43 13.58
N ASP A 95 9.28 -31.56 14.57
CA ASP A 95 8.08 -30.76 14.74
C ASP A 95 8.47 -29.29 14.59
N THR A 96 8.32 -28.77 13.38
CA THR A 96 8.68 -27.41 13.03
C THR A 96 7.65 -26.53 13.73
N GLN A 97 8.00 -26.02 14.92
CA GLN A 97 7.05 -25.26 15.72
C GLN A 97 6.56 -24.06 14.92
N LEU A 98 5.30 -24.16 14.49
CA LEU A 98 4.60 -23.10 13.79
C LEU A 98 4.47 -21.91 14.73
N LYS A 99 5.03 -20.77 14.33
CA LYS A 99 4.83 -19.52 15.03
C LYS A 99 3.63 -18.80 14.43
N THR A 100 2.66 -18.46 15.27
CA THR A 100 1.59 -17.54 14.86
C THR A 100 2.17 -16.14 14.75
N ILE A 101 2.12 -15.58 13.54
CA ILE A 101 2.67 -14.27 13.20
C ILE A 101 1.59 -13.20 13.27
N ILE A 102 0.40 -13.49 12.75
CA ILE A 102 -0.80 -12.66 12.89
C ILE A 102 -1.90 -13.53 13.46
N GLN A 103 -2.65 -12.98 14.43
CA GLN A 103 -3.75 -13.66 15.09
C GLN A 103 -5.04 -12.84 14.98
N ASP A 104 -6.06 -13.44 14.38
CA ASP A 104 -7.45 -12.96 14.32
C ASP A 104 -7.56 -11.48 13.96
N SER A 105 -6.95 -11.08 12.85
CA SER A 105 -7.02 -9.70 12.34
C SER A 105 -8.27 -9.48 11.48
N TYR A 106 -8.81 -8.26 11.55
CA TYR A 106 -10.00 -7.81 10.83
C TYR A 106 -9.79 -6.41 10.26
N GLY A 107 -10.32 -6.16 9.07
CA GLY A 107 -10.36 -4.82 8.53
C GLY A 107 -10.81 -4.77 7.08
N CYS A 108 -10.90 -3.54 6.59
CA CYS A 108 -11.20 -3.26 5.19
C CYS A 108 -10.54 -1.96 4.71
N VAL A 109 -10.20 -1.91 3.43
CA VAL A 109 -9.74 -0.72 2.73
C VAL A 109 -10.56 -0.61 1.47
N LYS A 110 -11.40 0.42 1.40
CA LYS A 110 -12.27 0.70 0.26
C LYS A 110 -11.46 1.40 -0.84
N PRO A 111 -11.91 1.34 -2.10
CA PRO A 111 -11.37 2.18 -3.15
C PRO A 111 -11.41 3.66 -2.75
N GLY A 112 -10.28 4.35 -2.88
CA GLY A 112 -10.09 5.74 -2.43
C GLY A 112 -9.63 5.86 -0.98
N GLU A 113 -9.39 4.77 -0.25
CA GLU A 113 -8.89 4.83 1.13
C GLU A 113 -7.40 4.48 1.25
N MET A 114 -6.73 5.15 2.18
CA MET A 114 -5.38 4.85 2.66
C MET A 114 -5.42 4.29 4.08
N LEU A 115 -4.80 3.13 4.28
CA LEU A 115 -4.61 2.50 5.59
C LEU A 115 -3.14 2.60 6.02
N LEU A 116 -2.91 3.15 7.21
CA LEU A 116 -1.61 3.11 7.89
C LEU A 116 -1.54 1.90 8.82
N VAL A 117 -0.57 1.03 8.62
CA VAL A 117 -0.31 -0.12 9.50
C VAL A 117 0.94 0.19 10.33
N LEU A 118 0.76 0.25 11.65
CA LEU A 118 1.81 0.53 12.62
C LEU A 118 2.04 -0.68 13.52
N GLY A 119 3.30 -0.89 13.89
CA GLY A 119 3.67 -1.92 14.85
C GLY A 119 5.16 -1.87 15.14
N ARG A 120 5.56 -2.40 16.29
CA ARG A 120 6.98 -2.57 16.62
C ARG A 120 7.64 -3.49 15.59
N PRO A 121 8.96 -3.37 15.32
CA PRO A 121 9.68 -4.34 14.52
C PRO A 121 9.39 -5.77 15.00
N GLY A 122 8.98 -6.65 14.08
CA GLY A 122 8.58 -8.03 14.40
C GLY A 122 7.12 -8.23 14.81
N ALA A 123 6.28 -7.18 14.86
CA ALA A 123 4.84 -7.28 15.16
C ALA A 123 4.00 -7.91 14.03
N GLY A 124 4.59 -8.20 12.86
CA GLY A 124 3.92 -8.85 11.73
C GLY A 124 3.37 -7.90 10.67
N CYS A 125 3.71 -6.61 10.68
CA CYS A 125 3.27 -5.61 9.69
C CYS A 125 3.53 -6.04 8.23
N THR A 126 4.79 -6.35 7.90
CA THR A 126 5.16 -6.86 6.57
C THR A 126 4.42 -8.13 6.20
N THR A 127 4.22 -9.05 7.15
CA THR A 127 3.48 -10.30 6.93
C THR A 127 2.01 -10.05 6.62
N LEU A 128 1.37 -9.13 7.35
CA LEU A 128 0.00 -8.71 7.06
C LEU A 128 -0.09 -8.12 5.65
N LEU A 129 0.79 -7.18 5.30
CA LEU A 129 0.83 -6.57 3.96
C LEU A 129 1.06 -7.58 2.85
N SER A 130 1.95 -8.55 3.06
CA SER A 130 2.25 -9.61 2.09
C SER A 130 1.01 -10.47 1.80
N VAL A 131 0.31 -10.91 2.85
CA VAL A 131 -0.93 -11.70 2.68
C VAL A 131 -2.07 -10.87 2.09
N LEU A 132 -2.19 -9.58 2.47
CA LEU A 132 -3.16 -8.67 1.83
C LEU A 132 -2.82 -8.39 0.37
N ALA A 133 -1.53 -8.40 -0.01
CA ALA A 133 -1.10 -8.36 -1.40
C ALA A 133 -1.27 -9.70 -2.15
N ASN A 134 -1.87 -10.70 -1.50
CA ASN A 134 -2.04 -12.06 -1.98
C ASN A 134 -0.73 -12.84 -2.19
N ASN A 135 0.37 -12.38 -1.61
CA ASN A 135 1.66 -13.07 -1.58
C ASN A 135 1.67 -14.08 -0.42
N ARG A 136 1.00 -15.21 -0.63
CA ARG A 136 0.81 -16.25 0.41
C ARG A 136 1.90 -17.33 0.44
N GLN A 137 2.82 -17.29 -0.53
CA GLN A 137 3.89 -18.28 -0.63
C GLN A 137 4.89 -18.10 0.53
N GLY A 138 5.32 -19.22 1.12
CA GLY A 138 6.29 -19.23 2.24
C GLY A 138 5.67 -19.17 3.63
N TYR A 139 4.34 -19.05 3.75
CA TYR A 139 3.63 -19.26 5.00
C TYR A 139 3.07 -20.69 5.06
N GLU A 140 3.18 -21.32 6.22
CA GLU A 140 2.72 -22.69 6.45
C GLU A 140 1.19 -22.78 6.50
N GLU A 141 0.57 -21.76 7.10
CA GLU A 141 -0.88 -21.71 7.28
C GLU A 141 -1.38 -20.27 7.18
N VAL A 142 -2.38 -20.04 6.33
CA VAL A 142 -3.12 -18.78 6.30
C VAL A 142 -4.61 -19.11 6.37
N THR A 143 -5.24 -18.79 7.50
CA THR A 143 -6.66 -19.01 7.76
C THR A 143 -7.42 -17.69 7.84
N GLY A 144 -8.75 -17.78 7.80
CA GLY A 144 -9.62 -16.63 7.67
C GLY A 144 -9.84 -16.23 6.21
N ASP A 145 -10.71 -15.25 6.03
CA ASP A 145 -11.18 -14.82 4.72
C ASP A 145 -10.48 -13.52 4.32
N VAL A 146 -9.92 -13.49 3.12
CA VAL A 146 -9.46 -12.26 2.47
C VAL A 146 -10.14 -12.16 1.13
N SER A 147 -10.83 -11.05 0.93
CA SER A 147 -11.63 -10.75 -0.25
C SER A 147 -11.12 -9.50 -0.94
N TYR A 148 -11.17 -9.54 -2.26
CA TYR A 148 -10.75 -8.48 -3.16
C TYR A 148 -11.97 -8.07 -3.98
N GLY A 149 -12.71 -7.08 -3.50
CA GLY A 149 -14.09 -6.85 -3.96
C GLY A 149 -14.94 -8.11 -3.76
N ASN A 150 -15.44 -8.68 -4.85
CA ASN A 150 -16.25 -9.91 -4.82
C ASN A 150 -15.41 -11.19 -5.02
N MET A 151 -14.10 -11.08 -5.18
CA MET A 151 -13.23 -12.23 -5.43
C MET A 151 -12.64 -12.75 -4.13
N SER A 152 -12.60 -14.08 -4.00
CA SER A 152 -11.79 -14.77 -3.00
C SER A 152 -10.29 -14.62 -3.29
N ALA A 153 -9.45 -14.93 -2.30
CA ALA A 153 -7.99 -14.95 -2.47
C ALA A 153 -7.52 -15.88 -3.59
N VAL A 154 -8.22 -17.01 -3.83
CA VAL A 154 -7.90 -17.96 -4.90
C VAL A 154 -8.21 -17.35 -6.28
N GLU A 155 -9.40 -16.77 -6.45
CA GLU A 155 -9.79 -16.13 -7.70
C GLU A 155 -8.92 -14.92 -8.03
N ALA A 156 -8.46 -14.19 -7.01
CA ALA A 156 -7.58 -13.05 -7.15
C ALA A 156 -6.17 -13.39 -7.66
N GLN A 157 -5.73 -14.66 -7.60
CA GLN A 157 -4.38 -15.07 -8.04
C GLN A 157 -4.11 -14.76 -9.52
N GLN A 158 -5.13 -14.91 -10.37
CA GLN A 158 -5.01 -14.58 -11.80
C GLN A 158 -4.82 -13.06 -12.04
N TYR A 159 -5.17 -12.23 -11.06
CA TYR A 159 -5.08 -10.77 -11.10
C TYR A 159 -3.89 -10.21 -10.31
N ARG A 160 -2.81 -10.98 -10.15
CA ARG A 160 -1.56 -10.53 -9.50
C ARG A 160 -1.01 -9.20 -10.03
N GLY A 161 -1.35 -8.83 -11.26
CA GLY A 161 -0.97 -7.54 -11.85
C GLY A 161 -1.79 -6.34 -11.33
N GLN A 162 -2.84 -6.56 -10.53
CA GLN A 162 -3.75 -5.56 -9.96
C GLN A 162 -3.62 -5.41 -8.44
N ILE A 163 -2.91 -6.33 -7.78
CA ILE A 163 -2.69 -6.34 -6.34
C ILE A 163 -1.18 -6.45 -6.16
N ILE A 164 -0.53 -5.34 -5.80
CA ILE A 164 0.92 -5.21 -5.83
C ILE A 164 1.46 -4.84 -4.46
N MET A 165 2.59 -5.45 -4.10
CA MET A 165 3.38 -5.07 -2.95
C MET A 165 4.70 -4.46 -3.40
N ASN A 166 5.07 -3.34 -2.81
CA ASN A 166 6.45 -2.86 -2.79
C ASN A 166 7.10 -3.34 -1.50
N SER A 167 8.09 -4.22 -1.61
CA SER A 167 8.84 -4.74 -0.47
C SER A 167 9.80 -3.71 0.12
N GLU A 168 10.18 -3.92 1.38
CA GLU A 168 11.18 -3.07 2.04
C GLU A 168 12.52 -3.10 1.28
N GLU A 169 12.95 -4.28 0.82
CA GLU A 169 14.16 -4.47 0.02
C GLU A 169 13.87 -4.25 -1.48
N GLU A 170 14.74 -3.48 -2.15
CA GLU A 170 14.69 -3.27 -3.59
C GLU A 170 15.58 -4.27 -4.33
N ILE A 171 15.03 -4.96 -5.31
CA ILE A 171 15.77 -5.92 -6.15
C ILE A 171 15.76 -5.40 -7.59
N PHE A 172 16.94 -5.06 -8.09
CA PHE A 172 17.11 -4.57 -9.46
C PHE A 172 18.24 -5.30 -10.17
N PHE A 173 18.20 -5.27 -11.50
CA PHE A 173 19.37 -5.55 -12.32
C PHE A 173 20.33 -4.35 -12.23
N PRO A 174 21.50 -4.48 -11.56
CA PRO A 174 22.33 -3.31 -11.23
C PRO A 174 22.95 -2.62 -12.45
N THR A 175 23.05 -3.34 -13.58
CA THR A 175 23.66 -2.87 -14.83
C THR A 175 22.70 -2.08 -15.71
N LEU A 176 21.38 -2.19 -15.48
CA LEU A 176 20.36 -1.45 -16.24
C LEU A 176 20.28 0.00 -15.78
N THR A 177 19.92 0.88 -16.70
CA THR A 177 19.62 2.28 -16.37
C THR A 177 18.23 2.41 -15.78
N VAL A 178 17.98 3.51 -15.06
CA VAL A 178 16.63 3.85 -14.56
C VAL A 178 15.63 3.86 -15.71
N GLU A 179 15.99 4.46 -16.85
CA GLU A 179 15.16 4.46 -18.05
C GLU A 179 14.83 3.03 -18.51
N ASP A 180 15.83 2.17 -18.64
CA ASP A 180 15.63 0.80 -19.14
C ASP A 180 14.69 0.01 -18.22
N THR A 181 14.87 0.13 -16.91
CA THR A 181 14.02 -0.52 -15.90
C THR A 181 12.57 -0.07 -16.01
N ILE A 182 12.33 1.25 -16.04
CA ILE A 182 10.96 1.79 -16.09
C ILE A 182 10.31 1.54 -17.46
N LYS A 183 11.05 1.68 -18.56
CA LYS A 183 10.54 1.35 -19.91
C LYS A 183 10.17 -0.12 -20.02
N PHE A 184 10.98 -1.01 -19.47
CA PHE A 184 10.67 -2.44 -19.45
C PHE A 184 9.35 -2.69 -18.70
N ALA A 185 9.21 -2.16 -17.48
CA ALA A 185 7.97 -2.30 -16.70
C ALA A 185 6.75 -1.71 -17.45
N ALA A 186 6.91 -0.56 -18.09
CA ALA A 186 5.84 0.15 -18.80
C ALA A 186 5.38 -0.61 -20.05
N ARG A 187 6.32 -1.20 -20.81
CA ARG A 187 6.01 -2.03 -21.99
C ARG A 187 5.13 -3.23 -21.64
N MET A 188 5.31 -3.80 -20.46
CA MET A 188 4.52 -4.93 -19.97
C MET A 188 3.09 -4.54 -19.54
N LYS A 189 2.79 -3.23 -19.53
CA LYS A 189 1.54 -2.67 -18.99
C LYS A 189 0.81 -1.74 -19.97
N VAL A 190 1.23 -1.73 -21.24
CA VAL A 190 0.54 -0.97 -22.29
C VAL A 190 -0.88 -1.52 -22.47
N PRO A 191 -1.92 -0.66 -22.41
CA PRO A 191 -3.29 -1.11 -22.62
C PRO A 191 -3.50 -1.57 -24.07
N TYR A 192 -4.45 -2.49 -24.28
CA TYR A 192 -4.81 -2.96 -25.62
C TYR A 192 -5.40 -1.84 -26.48
N HIS A 193 -6.20 -0.96 -25.88
CA HIS A 193 -6.70 0.26 -26.51
C HIS A 193 -5.86 1.44 -26.02
N LEU A 194 -5.17 2.12 -26.94
CA LEU A 194 -4.38 3.29 -26.61
C LEU A 194 -5.28 4.49 -26.30
N PRO A 195 -4.90 5.34 -25.34
CA PRO A 195 -5.64 6.57 -25.06
C PRO A 195 -5.66 7.52 -26.28
N PRO A 196 -6.71 8.35 -26.42
CA PRO A 196 -6.79 9.34 -27.49
C PRO A 196 -5.54 10.23 -27.54
N GLY A 197 -5.02 10.44 -28.75
CA GLY A 197 -3.80 11.24 -28.99
C GLY A 197 -2.49 10.47 -28.85
N ILE A 198 -2.52 9.18 -28.48
CA ILE A 198 -1.35 8.29 -28.50
C ILE A 198 -1.54 7.26 -29.62
N THR A 199 -0.60 7.22 -30.56
CA THR A 199 -0.73 6.37 -31.76
C THR A 199 0.09 5.10 -31.67
N THR A 200 1.20 5.11 -30.92
CA THR A 200 2.07 3.95 -30.78
C THR A 200 2.27 3.52 -29.33
N HIS A 201 2.60 2.23 -29.14
CA HIS A 201 2.92 1.70 -27.81
C HIS A 201 4.15 2.39 -27.21
N GLU A 202 5.15 2.75 -28.02
CA GLU A 202 6.37 3.41 -27.53
C GLU A 202 6.09 4.86 -27.11
N GLU A 203 5.20 5.58 -27.81
CA GLU A 203 4.71 6.90 -27.36
C GLU A 203 4.03 6.80 -25.99
N TYR A 204 3.19 5.79 -25.78
CA TYR A 204 2.56 5.54 -24.47
C TYR A 204 3.60 5.30 -23.37
N VAL A 205 4.58 4.42 -23.65
CA VAL A 205 5.65 4.06 -22.71
C VAL A 205 6.49 5.29 -22.35
N GLN A 206 6.88 6.08 -23.34
CA GLN A 206 7.67 7.29 -23.13
C GLN A 206 6.89 8.32 -22.32
N PHE A 207 5.63 8.59 -22.68
CA PHE A 207 4.75 9.49 -21.94
C PHE A 207 4.62 9.08 -20.47
N TYR A 208 4.34 7.80 -20.21
CA TYR A 208 4.11 7.31 -18.85
C TYR A 208 5.41 7.31 -18.02
N LYS A 209 6.55 6.95 -18.63
CA LYS A 209 7.88 7.05 -18.01
C LYS A 209 8.18 8.47 -17.58
N ASP A 210 7.98 9.45 -18.47
CA ASP A 210 8.30 10.85 -18.19
C ASP A 210 7.40 11.44 -17.10
N PHE A 211 6.13 11.05 -17.07
CA PHE A 211 5.23 11.35 -15.97
C PHE A 211 5.75 10.77 -14.64
N LEU A 212 6.06 9.47 -14.61
CA LEU A 212 6.54 8.78 -13.42
C LEU A 212 7.86 9.37 -12.90
N LEU A 213 8.85 9.63 -13.75
CA LEU A 213 10.13 10.20 -13.32
C LEU A 213 9.97 11.60 -12.69
N ARG A 214 9.09 12.44 -13.25
CA ARG A 214 8.76 13.75 -12.68
C ARG A 214 8.00 13.60 -11.35
N SER A 215 7.12 12.62 -11.25
CA SER A 215 6.25 12.39 -10.08
C SER A 215 7.00 12.22 -8.76
N VAL A 216 8.21 11.66 -8.82
CA VAL A 216 9.08 11.45 -7.65
C VAL A 216 10.38 12.27 -7.72
N GLY A 217 10.49 13.20 -8.68
CA GLY A 217 11.60 14.14 -8.80
C GLY A 217 12.96 13.47 -9.08
N ILE A 218 13.01 12.45 -9.95
CA ILE A 218 14.26 11.76 -10.33
C ILE A 218 14.54 11.79 -11.84
N SER A 219 13.95 12.71 -12.58
CA SER A 219 14.18 12.84 -14.03
C SER A 219 15.67 13.00 -14.41
N HIS A 220 16.49 13.61 -13.54
CA HIS A 220 17.93 13.77 -13.79
C HIS A 220 18.71 12.46 -13.75
N THR A 221 18.18 11.40 -13.12
CA THR A 221 18.86 10.10 -13.03
C THR A 221 18.49 9.12 -14.14
N GLU A 222 17.67 9.54 -15.11
CA GLU A 222 17.10 8.68 -16.15
C GLU A 222 18.13 7.78 -16.83
N ARG A 223 19.28 8.34 -17.23
CA ARG A 223 20.34 7.62 -17.95
C ARG A 223 21.40 7.00 -17.03
N THR A 224 21.21 7.10 -15.72
CA THR A 224 22.13 6.56 -14.71
C THR A 224 21.78 5.11 -14.44
N LYS A 225 22.78 4.27 -14.20
CA LYS A 225 22.57 2.88 -13.76
C LYS A 225 21.88 2.86 -12.40
N VAL A 226 20.97 1.91 -12.20
CA VAL A 226 20.37 1.71 -10.88
C VAL A 226 21.45 1.35 -9.85
N GLY A 227 22.36 0.44 -10.23
CA GLY A 227 23.48 0.01 -9.39
C GLY A 227 23.06 -0.82 -8.18
N ASP A 228 24.05 -1.19 -7.39
CA ASP A 228 23.91 -1.95 -6.15
C ASP A 228 25.12 -1.67 -5.22
N ALA A 229 25.40 -2.57 -4.26
CA ALA A 229 26.54 -2.44 -3.36
C ALA A 229 27.91 -2.54 -4.06
N PHE A 230 27.98 -3.12 -5.27
CA PHE A 230 29.22 -3.39 -6.01
C PHE A 230 29.36 -2.51 -7.25
N ILE A 231 28.24 -2.14 -7.87
CA ILE A 231 28.15 -1.34 -9.08
C ILE A 231 27.60 0.04 -8.70
N ARG A 232 28.42 1.07 -8.89
CA ARG A 232 28.01 2.46 -8.67
C ARG A 232 26.79 2.79 -9.55
N GLY A 233 25.77 3.35 -8.94
CA GLY A 233 24.55 3.82 -9.59
C GLY A 233 24.00 5.07 -8.93
N VAL A 234 22.66 5.17 -8.91
CA VAL A 234 21.93 6.23 -8.21
C VAL A 234 22.13 6.15 -6.69
N SER A 235 21.78 7.23 -5.98
CA SER A 235 21.80 7.22 -4.50
C SER A 235 20.79 6.22 -3.92
N GLY A 236 20.95 5.83 -2.65
CA GLY A 236 20.02 4.89 -2.00
C GLY A 236 18.57 5.40 -1.97
N GLY A 237 18.38 6.71 -1.70
CA GLY A 237 17.05 7.32 -1.74
C GLY A 237 16.45 7.36 -3.15
N GLU A 238 17.26 7.67 -4.17
CA GLU A 238 16.81 7.60 -5.57
C GLU A 238 16.48 6.16 -5.96
N ARG A 239 17.26 5.17 -5.53
CA ARG A 239 16.98 3.74 -5.78
C ARG A 239 15.64 3.31 -5.17
N LYS A 240 15.30 3.80 -3.97
CA LYS A 240 13.97 3.56 -3.37
C LYS A 240 12.86 4.15 -4.22
N ARG A 241 13.05 5.38 -4.73
CA ARG A 241 12.10 6.02 -5.64
C ARG A 241 11.95 5.25 -6.96
N VAL A 242 13.01 4.66 -7.51
CA VAL A 242 12.91 3.77 -8.69
C VAL A 242 12.02 2.56 -8.40
N SER A 243 12.11 1.98 -7.20
CA SER A 243 11.27 0.82 -6.81
C SER A 243 9.81 1.19 -6.69
N ILE A 244 9.56 2.37 -6.13
CA ILE A 244 8.23 2.98 -6.13
C ILE A 244 7.70 3.15 -7.56
N LEU A 245 8.49 3.72 -8.47
CA LEU A 245 8.07 3.94 -9.86
C LEU A 245 7.76 2.63 -10.59
N GLU A 246 8.59 1.61 -10.42
CA GLU A 246 8.34 0.29 -10.98
C GLU A 246 6.97 -0.26 -10.56
N CYS A 247 6.64 -0.15 -9.26
CA CYS A 247 5.32 -0.51 -8.76
C CYS A 247 4.20 0.35 -9.37
N LEU A 248 4.35 1.68 -9.44
CA LEU A 248 3.34 2.58 -10.03
C LEU A 248 3.11 2.32 -11.53
N THR A 249 4.12 1.78 -12.21
CA THR A 249 4.02 1.38 -13.62
C THR A 249 2.99 0.27 -13.82
N THR A 250 2.69 -0.52 -12.79
CA THR A 250 1.74 -1.63 -12.86
C THR A 250 0.29 -1.20 -13.06
N ARG A 251 -0.07 0.05 -12.76
CA ARG A 251 -1.44 0.57 -12.75
C ARG A 251 -2.40 -0.37 -12.00
N ALA A 252 -1.93 -0.86 -10.85
CA ALA A 252 -2.68 -1.75 -9.98
C ALA A 252 -3.84 -1.01 -9.29
N SER A 253 -4.82 -1.77 -8.82
CA SER A 253 -5.96 -1.23 -8.07
C SER A 253 -5.69 -1.21 -6.57
N VAL A 254 -4.81 -2.11 -6.10
CA VAL A 254 -4.38 -2.20 -4.71
C VAL A 254 -2.87 -2.10 -4.63
N PHE A 255 -2.37 -1.24 -3.75
CA PHE A 255 -0.96 -1.13 -3.43
C PHE A 255 -0.70 -1.36 -1.94
N CYS A 256 0.20 -2.29 -1.62
CA CYS A 256 0.79 -2.49 -0.31
C CYS A 256 2.22 -1.94 -0.31
N TRP A 257 2.50 -0.90 0.46
CA TRP A 257 3.81 -0.26 0.53
C TRP A 257 4.50 -0.65 1.84
N ASP A 258 5.48 -1.54 1.77
CA ASP A 258 6.21 -1.98 2.95
C ASP A 258 7.38 -1.06 3.27
N ASN A 259 7.20 -0.22 4.29
CA ASN A 259 8.21 0.71 4.79
C ASN A 259 8.86 1.57 3.68
N SER A 260 8.04 2.03 2.74
CA SER A 260 8.49 2.70 1.50
C SER A 260 9.20 4.05 1.72
N THR A 261 9.11 4.63 2.93
CA THR A 261 9.79 5.89 3.29
C THR A 261 11.18 5.70 3.87
N ARG A 262 11.61 4.45 4.16
CA ARG A 262 12.95 4.19 4.71
C ARG A 262 14.01 4.58 3.68
N GLY A 263 14.99 5.36 4.15
CA GLY A 263 16.06 5.89 3.29
C GLY A 263 15.70 7.17 2.55
N LEU A 264 14.48 7.69 2.75
CA LEU A 264 14.10 9.05 2.32
C LEU A 264 14.29 10.01 3.50
N ASP A 265 14.66 11.26 3.20
CA ASP A 265 14.58 12.34 4.18
C ASP A 265 13.10 12.68 4.47
N ALA A 266 12.85 13.38 5.58
CA ALA A 266 11.49 13.63 6.05
C ALA A 266 10.64 14.43 5.05
N SER A 267 11.25 15.36 4.29
CA SER A 267 10.52 16.18 3.32
C SER A 267 10.14 15.36 2.09
N THR A 268 11.08 14.58 1.54
CA THR A 268 10.80 13.64 0.45
C THR A 268 9.76 12.60 0.85
N ALA A 269 9.84 12.06 2.07
CA ALA A 269 8.87 11.08 2.57
C ALA A 269 7.45 11.68 2.60
N LEU A 270 7.30 12.93 3.05
CA LEU A 270 6.01 13.62 3.05
C LEU A 270 5.50 13.90 1.63
N GLU A 271 6.36 14.35 0.72
CA GLU A 271 6.01 14.54 -0.69
C GLU A 271 5.54 13.23 -1.35
N TRP A 272 6.20 12.12 -1.03
CA TRP A 272 5.79 10.78 -1.46
C TRP A 272 4.40 10.41 -0.93
N ILE A 273 4.13 10.63 0.35
CA ILE A 273 2.83 10.35 0.95
C ILE A 273 1.72 11.20 0.30
N LYS A 274 1.99 12.48 0.02
CA LYS A 274 1.07 13.36 -0.72
C LYS A 274 0.81 12.86 -2.14
N ALA A 275 1.83 12.34 -2.82
CA ALA A 275 1.69 11.76 -4.15
C ALA A 275 0.79 10.53 -4.13
N ILE A 276 1.00 9.57 -3.21
CA ILE A 276 0.13 8.39 -3.11
C ILE A 276 -1.28 8.73 -2.65
N ARG A 277 -1.47 9.74 -1.81
CA ARG A 277 -2.79 10.27 -1.43
C ARG A 277 -3.53 10.76 -2.66
N ALA A 278 -2.90 11.65 -3.44
CA ALA A 278 -3.48 12.16 -4.67
C ALA A 278 -3.77 11.03 -5.68
N MET A 279 -2.87 10.06 -5.85
CA MET A 279 -3.12 8.91 -6.71
C MET A 279 -4.28 8.05 -6.22
N THR A 280 -4.38 7.83 -4.90
CA THR A 280 -5.45 7.06 -4.27
C THR A 280 -6.80 7.72 -4.51
N ASP A 281 -6.89 9.04 -4.34
CA ASP A 281 -8.11 9.83 -4.59
C ASP A 281 -8.52 9.84 -6.06
N VAL A 282 -7.58 10.18 -6.94
CA VAL A 282 -7.88 10.39 -8.36
C VAL A 282 -8.17 9.07 -9.06
N LEU A 283 -7.40 8.02 -8.79
CA LEU A 283 -7.56 6.72 -9.47
C LEU A 283 -8.51 5.78 -8.72
N GLY A 284 -8.86 6.08 -7.45
CA GLY A 284 -9.71 5.23 -6.62
C GLY A 284 -9.00 3.96 -6.18
N LEU A 285 -7.73 4.05 -5.78
CA LEU A 285 -6.91 2.92 -5.36
C LEU A 285 -7.26 2.50 -3.93
N ALA A 286 -6.98 1.26 -3.55
CA ALA A 286 -6.86 0.89 -2.14
C ALA A 286 -5.38 0.86 -1.77
N THR A 287 -4.96 1.71 -0.85
CA THR A 287 -3.54 1.89 -0.51
C THR A 287 -3.30 1.51 0.93
N ILE A 288 -2.38 0.58 1.18
CA ILE A 288 -1.99 0.11 2.50
C ILE A 288 -0.51 0.42 2.67
N VAL A 289 -0.12 1.11 3.74
CA VAL A 289 1.26 1.52 3.97
C VAL A 289 1.70 1.09 5.36
N THR A 290 2.87 0.47 5.49
CA THR A 290 3.56 0.33 6.78
C THR A 290 4.65 1.39 6.89
N LEU A 291 4.80 1.96 8.07
CA LEU A 291 5.87 2.90 8.40
C LEU A 291 6.41 2.57 9.78
N TYR A 292 7.73 2.58 9.96
CA TYR A 292 8.31 2.46 11.31
C TYR A 292 7.96 3.66 12.18
N GLN A 293 7.94 4.85 11.58
CA GLN A 293 7.60 6.11 12.23
C GLN A 293 6.82 6.97 11.24
N ALA A 294 5.70 7.51 11.68
CA ALA A 294 4.92 8.49 10.93
C ALA A 294 4.88 9.78 11.74
N GLY A 295 5.44 10.86 11.18
CA GLY A 295 5.21 12.20 11.74
C GLY A 295 3.76 12.64 11.51
N ASN A 296 3.27 13.62 12.27
CA ASN A 296 1.88 14.11 12.17
C ASN A 296 1.49 14.46 10.73
N GLY A 297 2.35 15.16 10.00
CA GLY A 297 2.07 15.52 8.61
C GLY A 297 1.93 14.33 7.65
N ILE A 298 2.50 13.17 7.97
CA ILE A 298 2.28 11.93 7.21
C ILE A 298 0.98 11.26 7.67
N TYR A 299 0.76 11.20 8.99
CA TYR A 299 -0.41 10.57 9.60
C TYR A 299 -1.73 11.19 9.11
N GLU A 300 -1.79 12.51 8.97
CA GLU A 300 -2.98 13.25 8.54
C GLU A 300 -3.49 12.90 7.12
N HIS A 301 -2.69 12.18 6.31
CA HIS A 301 -3.09 11.75 4.97
C HIS A 301 -3.79 10.37 4.94
N PHE A 302 -3.88 9.67 6.07
CA PHE A 302 -4.46 8.34 6.14
C PHE A 302 -5.90 8.36 6.63
N ASP A 303 -6.76 7.55 5.98
CA ASP A 303 -8.17 7.43 6.35
C ASP A 303 -8.39 6.45 7.50
N LYS A 304 -7.43 5.55 7.74
CA LYS A 304 -7.52 4.51 8.78
C LYS A 304 -6.14 4.17 9.30
N VAL A 305 -6.11 3.70 10.55
CA VAL A 305 -4.93 3.23 11.23
C VAL A 305 -5.21 1.84 11.79
N LEU A 306 -4.28 0.92 11.58
CA LEU A 306 -4.25 -0.40 12.20
C LEU A 306 -2.98 -0.51 13.03
N VAL A 307 -3.13 -0.86 14.31
CA VAL A 307 -2.00 -1.07 15.22
C VAL A 307 -1.86 -2.54 15.55
N LEU A 308 -0.67 -3.08 15.27
CA LEU A 308 -0.25 -4.44 15.61
C LEU A 308 0.72 -4.43 16.79
N ASP A 309 0.48 -5.32 17.74
CA ASP A 309 1.45 -5.66 18.79
C ASP A 309 1.58 -7.18 18.89
N GLU A 310 2.80 -7.68 18.69
CA GLU A 310 3.12 -9.12 18.75
C GLU A 310 2.15 -10.02 17.95
N GLY A 311 1.75 -9.55 16.77
CA GLY A 311 0.84 -10.27 15.88
C GLY A 311 -0.64 -10.08 16.15
N LYS A 312 -1.00 -9.38 17.23
CA LYS A 312 -2.39 -9.10 17.58
C LYS A 312 -2.78 -7.71 17.11
N GLN A 313 -3.98 -7.61 16.55
CA GLN A 313 -4.59 -6.33 16.22
C GLN A 313 -5.12 -5.68 17.50
N ILE A 314 -4.49 -4.59 17.91
CA ILE A 314 -4.86 -3.83 19.11
C ILE A 314 -5.87 -2.74 18.76
N PHE A 315 -5.74 -2.16 17.56
CA PHE A 315 -6.61 -1.09 17.10
C PHE A 315 -6.84 -1.18 15.59
N TYR A 316 -8.03 -0.78 15.17
CA TYR A 316 -8.38 -0.53 13.78
C TYR A 316 -9.48 0.53 13.74
N GLY A 317 -9.19 1.67 13.12
CA GLY A 317 -10.12 2.79 13.06
C GLY A 317 -9.44 4.11 12.68
N LEU A 318 -10.16 5.21 12.89
CA LEU A 318 -9.64 6.58 12.88
C LEU A 318 -9.37 7.02 14.31
#